data_AF-A9KCE3-F1
#
_entry.id   AF-A9KCE3-F1
#
_cell.length_a   1.000
_cell.length_b   1.000
_cell.length_c   1.000
_cell.angle_alpha   90.00
_cell.angle_beta   90.00
_cell.angle_gamma   90.00
#
_symmetry.space_group_name_H-M   'P 1'
#
loop_
_entity.id
_entity.type
_entity.pdbx_description
1 polymer ?
#
loop_
_entity_poly.entity_id
_entity_poly.type
_entity_poly.pdbx_seq_one_letter_code
_entity_poly.pdbx_strand_id
1 'polypeptide(L)'
;MKMKSLGKGLFGVLALALLAGCTPHTHDIYLTHPAHWHNYKCAVHDAHVPSSYHTMGWAVTEHQARLNGLAKCRAHSLQPATCHVVHCHVAR
;
A
#
# COMPACT_ATOMS: atom_id res chain seq x y z
N MET A 1 59.44 29.01 -12.50
CA MET A 1 58.17 29.74 -12.66
C MET A 1 57.02 28.85 -12.22
N LYS A 2 56.02 29.44 -11.55
CA LYS A 2 54.82 28.83 -10.91
C LYS A 2 54.02 27.87 -11.81
N MET A 3 53.54 26.76 -11.24
CA MET A 3 52.22 26.20 -11.58
C MET A 3 51.44 25.89 -10.29
N LYS A 4 50.17 26.30 -10.32
CA LYS A 4 49.12 26.28 -9.29
C LYS A 4 48.55 24.85 -9.15
N SER A 5 48.39 24.31 -7.94
CA SER A 5 47.18 24.36 -7.09
C SER A 5 45.98 23.51 -7.55
N LEU A 6 45.44 22.78 -6.56
CA LEU A 6 44.05 22.36 -6.35
C LEU A 6 43.53 21.08 -7.04
N GLY A 7 43.30 20.07 -6.19
CA GLY A 7 41.92 19.66 -5.92
C GLY A 7 41.32 18.61 -6.86
N LYS A 8 41.80 17.37 -6.79
CA LYS A 8 41.09 16.21 -7.35
C LYS A 8 41.25 15.02 -6.41
N GLY A 9 40.21 14.74 -5.64
CA GLY A 9 40.17 13.55 -4.77
C GLY A 9 38.97 13.52 -3.84
N LEU A 10 38.44 14.70 -3.45
CA LEU A 10 37.21 14.81 -2.66
C LEU A 10 35.92 14.45 -3.43
N PHE A 11 36.02 14.14 -4.73
CA PHE A 11 34.87 13.83 -5.59
C PHE A 11 34.59 12.33 -5.76
N GLY A 12 35.46 11.44 -5.24
CA GLY A 12 35.28 9.99 -5.38
C GLY A 12 34.39 9.33 -4.32
N VAL A 13 34.21 9.98 -3.16
CA VAL A 13 33.40 9.41 -2.04
C VAL A 13 31.92 9.77 -2.17
N LEU A 14 31.57 10.73 -3.03
CA LEU A 14 30.18 11.06 -3.35
C LEU A 14 29.50 10.04 -4.28
N ALA A 15 30.23 8.99 -4.70
CA ALA A 15 29.71 7.83 -5.44
C ALA A 15 29.25 6.68 -4.51
N LEU A 16 29.17 6.90 -3.19
CA LEU A 16 28.41 6.06 -2.26
C LEU A 16 26.88 6.31 -2.36
N ALA A 17 26.42 6.91 -3.45
CA ALA A 17 25.01 7.16 -3.75
C ALA A 17 24.24 5.95 -4.29
N LEU A 18 24.80 4.73 -4.27
CA LEU A 18 24.27 3.59 -5.03
C LEU A 18 24.26 2.23 -4.32
N LEU A 19 24.42 2.16 -3.00
CA LEU A 19 24.32 0.87 -2.29
C LEU A 19 23.27 0.92 -1.18
N ALA A 20 22.23 0.10 -1.37
CA ALA A 20 21.31 -0.40 -0.37
C ALA A 20 20.39 0.68 0.23
N GLY A 21 19.20 0.90 -0.30
CA GLY A 21 18.18 -0.15 -0.28
C GLY A 21 17.69 -0.37 1.16
N CYS A 22 17.06 0.66 1.73
CA CYS A 22 16.20 0.55 2.90
C CYS A 22 15.23 1.72 2.83
N THR A 23 14.32 1.70 1.85
CA THR A 23 13.02 2.34 2.04
C THR A 23 12.49 1.83 3.37
N PRO A 24 12.20 2.68 4.37
CA PRO A 24 11.55 2.20 5.58
C PRO A 24 10.23 1.59 5.13
N HIS A 25 10.20 0.25 5.17
CA HIS A 25 8.99 -0.53 5.10
C HIS A 25 8.11 0.08 6.18
N THR A 26 7.00 0.70 5.76
CA THR A 26 6.00 1.21 6.68
C THR A 26 5.42 -0.01 7.39
N HIS A 27 6.07 -0.42 8.47
CA HIS A 27 5.48 -1.32 9.44
C HIS A 27 4.43 -0.49 10.14
N ASP A 28 3.23 -0.47 9.54
CA ASP A 28 2.03 -0.11 10.27
C ASP A 28 2.00 -1.03 11.50
N ILE A 29 2.24 -0.41 12.65
CA ILE A 29 2.17 -1.04 13.95
C ILE A 29 0.71 -1.43 14.14
N TYR A 30 0.35 -2.66 13.78
CA TYR A 30 -0.90 -3.27 14.21
C TYR A 30 -0.76 -3.63 15.69
N LEU A 31 -0.89 -2.62 16.56
CA LEU A 31 -1.12 -2.83 17.98
C LEU A 31 -2.47 -3.56 18.14
N THR A 32 -2.37 -4.86 18.33
CA THR A 32 -3.46 -5.75 18.73
C THR A 32 -3.91 -5.36 20.15
N HIS A 33 -4.99 -4.58 20.23
CA HIS A 33 -5.85 -4.51 21.41
C HIS A 33 -7.26 -4.95 21.03
N PRO A 34 -7.97 -5.73 21.89
CA PRO A 34 -9.34 -6.14 21.65
C PRO A 34 -10.27 -4.99 22.06
N ALA A 35 -10.30 -3.92 21.28
CA ALA A 35 -11.12 -2.75 21.57
C ALA A 35 -12.27 -2.71 20.57
N HIS A 36 -13.40 -3.35 20.89
CA HIS A 36 -14.72 -3.17 20.25
C HIS A 36 -14.73 -2.18 19.07
N TRP A 37 -14.22 -2.63 17.92
CA TRP A 37 -13.89 -1.73 16.83
C TRP A 37 -15.17 -1.47 16.07
N HIS A 38 -15.59 -0.21 15.95
CA HIS A 38 -16.55 0.18 14.92
C HIS A 38 -15.94 -0.22 13.57
N ASN A 39 -16.35 -1.37 13.05
CA ASN A 39 -15.72 -1.95 11.88
C ASN A 39 -16.44 -1.44 10.65
N TYR A 40 -15.77 -0.73 9.75
CA TYR A 40 -16.31 -0.52 8.41
C TYR A 40 -16.21 -1.83 7.64
N LYS A 41 -17.28 -2.14 6.92
CA LYS A 41 -17.39 -3.25 5.98
C LYS A 41 -17.64 -2.69 4.60
N CYS A 42 -16.76 -3.00 3.66
CA CYS A 42 -16.89 -2.62 2.26
C CYS A 42 -17.00 -3.87 1.38
N ALA A 43 -18.08 -3.96 0.62
CA ALA A 43 -18.27 -4.95 -0.43
C ALA A 43 -17.60 -4.47 -1.72
N VAL A 44 -16.77 -5.32 -2.29
CA VAL A 44 -16.08 -5.09 -3.55
C VAL A 44 -16.46 -6.23 -4.49
N HIS A 45 -16.64 -5.92 -5.76
CA HIS A 45 -16.89 -6.93 -6.78
C HIS A 45 -16.03 -6.70 -8.01
N ASP A 46 -15.86 -7.77 -8.76
CA ASP A 46 -15.26 -7.74 -10.09
C ASP A 46 -16.35 -7.50 -11.14
N ALA A 47 -16.32 -6.35 -11.81
CA ALA A 47 -17.27 -6.01 -12.87
C ALA A 47 -17.22 -7.00 -14.05
N HIS A 48 -16.07 -7.64 -14.26
CA HIS A 48 -15.90 -8.62 -15.33
C HIS A 48 -16.75 -9.87 -15.12
N VAL A 49 -17.01 -10.23 -13.86
CA VAL A 49 -17.86 -11.37 -13.51
C VAL A 49 -18.97 -10.90 -12.57
N PRO A 50 -19.99 -10.19 -13.11
CA PRO A 50 -20.90 -9.34 -12.34
C PRO A 50 -21.86 -10.06 -11.37
N SER A 51 -21.65 -11.34 -11.06
CA SER A 51 -22.53 -12.13 -10.18
C SER A 51 -21.84 -13.20 -9.32
N SER A 52 -20.52 -13.44 -9.48
CA SER A 52 -19.89 -14.60 -8.84
C SER A 52 -18.81 -14.25 -7.82
N TYR A 53 -18.20 -13.06 -7.90
CA TYR A 53 -17.08 -12.73 -7.03
C TYR A 53 -17.31 -11.44 -6.23
N HIS A 54 -17.62 -11.63 -4.95
CA HIS A 54 -17.73 -10.58 -3.95
C HIS A 54 -16.66 -10.77 -2.87
N THR A 55 -15.80 -9.78 -2.68
CA THR A 55 -14.89 -9.74 -1.54
C THR A 55 -15.35 -8.72 -0.51
N MET A 56 -14.95 -8.96 0.74
CA MET A 56 -15.23 -8.06 1.85
C MET A 56 -13.92 -7.50 2.40
N GLY A 57 -13.84 -6.18 2.43
CA GLY A 57 -12.84 -5.42 3.15
C GLY A 57 -13.36 -5.01 4.51
N TRP A 58 -12.57 -5.24 5.55
CA TRP A 58 -12.88 -4.88 6.94
C TRP A 58 -11.74 -4.02 7.47
N ALA A 59 -12.08 -2.95 8.18
CA ALA A 59 -11.13 -2.14 8.93
C ALA A 59 -11.85 -1.18 9.89
N VAL A 60 -11.08 -0.49 10.70
CA VAL A 60 -11.54 0.54 11.66
C VAL A 60 -11.99 1.82 10.95
N THR A 61 -11.46 2.07 9.76
CA THR A 61 -11.80 3.24 8.94
C THR A 61 -12.39 2.78 7.61
N GLU A 62 -13.30 3.57 7.03
CA GLU A 62 -13.88 3.26 5.72
C GLU A 62 -12.80 3.14 4.64
N HIS A 63 -11.83 4.07 4.65
CA HIS A 63 -10.76 4.09 3.66
C HIS A 63 -9.94 2.79 3.66
N GLN A 64 -9.54 2.33 4.84
CA GLN A 64 -8.77 1.10 4.95
C GLN A 64 -9.62 -0.13 4.63
N ALA A 65 -10.92 -0.13 4.95
CA ALA A 65 -11.83 -1.19 4.55
C ALA A 65 -11.96 -1.27 3.02
N ARG A 66 -12.05 -0.12 2.33
CA ARG A 66 -12.05 -0.06 0.86
C ARG A 66 -10.77 -0.63 0.26
N LEU A 67 -9.61 -0.19 0.75
CA LEU A 67 -8.31 -0.67 0.27
C LEU A 67 -8.16 -2.17 0.47
N ASN A 68 -8.53 -2.68 1.65
CA ASN A 68 -8.50 -4.11 1.96
C ASN A 68 -9.40 -4.91 1.02
N GLY A 69 -10.62 -4.42 0.72
CA GLY A 69 -11.54 -5.08 -0.21
C GLY A 69 -11.00 -5.09 -1.64
N LEU A 70 -10.47 -3.97 -2.12
CA LEU A 70 -9.89 -3.82 -3.45
C LEU A 70 -8.65 -4.70 -3.62
N ALA A 71 -7.76 -4.74 -2.63
CA ALA A 71 -6.57 -5.59 -2.64
C ALA A 71 -6.96 -7.07 -2.76
N LYS A 72 -7.93 -7.53 -1.95
CA LYS A 72 -8.47 -8.90 -2.06
C LYS A 72 -9.12 -9.18 -3.41
N CYS A 73 -9.85 -8.22 -3.97
CA CYS A 73 -10.47 -8.42 -5.28
C CYS A 73 -9.40 -8.60 -6.37
N ARG A 74 -8.42 -7.69 -6.41
CA ARG A 74 -7.34 -7.67 -7.41
C ARG A 74 -6.43 -8.89 -7.35
N ALA A 75 -6.24 -9.47 -6.17
CA ALA A 75 -5.41 -10.66 -5.99
C ALA A 75 -6.01 -11.93 -6.63
N HIS A 76 -7.33 -11.96 -6.85
CA HIS A 76 -8.05 -13.14 -7.31
C HIS A 76 -8.79 -12.93 -8.64
N SER A 77 -8.90 -11.69 -9.11
CA SER A 77 -9.54 -11.35 -10.38
C SER A 77 -8.58 -11.58 -11.55
N LEU A 78 -9.11 -12.11 -12.65
CA LEU A 78 -8.41 -12.16 -13.94
C LEU A 78 -8.29 -10.77 -14.59
N GLN A 79 -9.07 -9.79 -14.13
CA GLN A 79 -9.07 -8.40 -14.59
C GLN A 79 -9.02 -7.44 -13.39
N PRO A 80 -7.85 -7.21 -12.77
CA PRO A 80 -7.75 -6.39 -11.56
C PRO A 80 -8.28 -4.95 -11.70
N ALA A 81 -8.30 -4.41 -12.92
CA ALA A 81 -8.79 -3.07 -13.23
C ALA A 81 -10.32 -2.93 -13.12
N THR A 82 -11.08 -4.03 -13.19
CA THR A 82 -12.55 -4.02 -13.10
C THR A 82 -13.08 -4.18 -11.67
N CYS A 83 -12.19 -4.39 -10.70
CA CYS A 83 -12.54 -4.41 -9.29
C CYS A 83 -12.95 -3.03 -8.77
N HIS A 84 -14.15 -2.91 -8.21
CA HIS A 84 -14.62 -1.67 -7.62
C HIS A 84 -15.50 -1.88 -6.39
N VAL A 85 -15.56 -0.84 -5.55
CA VAL A 85 -16.35 -0.84 -4.31
C VAL A 85 -17.82 -0.64 -4.67
N VAL A 86 -18.68 -1.56 -4.22
CA VAL A 86 -20.14 -1.49 -4.42
C VAL A 86 -20.79 -0.70 -3.30
N HIS A 87 -20.46 -1.05 -2.06
CA HIS A 87 -21.13 -0.50 -0.90
C HIS A 87 -20.24 -0.60 0.34
N CYS A 88 -20.25 0.45 1.17
CA CYS A 88 -19.59 0.48 2.47
C CYS A 88 -20.60 0.87 3.55
N HIS A 89 -20.51 0.23 4.72
CA HIS A 89 -21.27 0.61 5.91
C HIS A 89 -20.48 0.33 7.18
N VAL A 90 -20.91 0.96 8.27
CA VAL A 90 -20.45 0.61 9.62
C VAL A 90 -21.12 -0.71 10.02
N ALA A 91 -20.31 -1.76 10.20
CA ALA A 91 -20.72 -3.02 10.77
C ALA A 91 -20.83 -2.87 12.29
N ARG A 92 -22.03 -3.15 12.80
CA ARG A 92 -22.36 -3.18 14.23
C ARG A 92 -22.08 -4.55 14.80
#